data_AF-A0A1G3R2R8-F1
#
_entry.id   AF-A0A1G3R2R8-F1
#
_cell.length_a   1.000
_cell.length_b   1.000
_cell.length_c   1.000
_cell.angle_alpha   90.00
_cell.angle_beta   90.00
_cell.angle_gamma   90.00
#
_symmetry.space_group_name_H-M   'P 1'
#
loop_
_entity.id
_entity.type
_entity.pdbx_description
1 polymer ?
#
loop_
_entity_poly.entity_id
_entity_poly.type
_entity_poly.pdbx_seq_one_letter_code
_entity_poly.pdbx_strand_id
1 'polypeptide(L)' 'MHEGGWTIIAQANGAFTFHSPVGKPLAQEPPRERIDNVLVWLHEWAQQRNLDLGPEVNTPQGDGTTPDYDLVVSGLLSAG' A
#
# COMPACT_ATOMS: atom_id res chain seq x y z
N MET A 1 -17.56 -9.09 -11.24
CA MET A 1 -17.71 -7.84 -10.49
C MET A 1 -17.03 -8.06 -9.16
N HIS A 2 -16.01 -7.26 -8.82
CA HIS A 2 -15.36 -7.36 -7.50
C HIS A 2 -16.23 -6.65 -6.46
N GLU A 3 -16.19 -7.10 -5.21
CA GLU A 3 -16.86 -6.38 -4.11
C GLU A 3 -16.39 -4.91 -4.15
N GLY A 4 -17.35 -3.99 -4.31
CA GLY A 4 -17.09 -2.57 -4.53
C GLY A 4 -17.46 -2.02 -5.92
N GLY A 5 -17.83 -2.85 -6.90
CA GLY A 5 -18.38 -2.37 -8.19
C GLY A 5 -17.35 -2.03 -9.28
N TRP A 6 -16.10 -2.44 -9.08
CA TRP A 6 -15.03 -2.23 -10.06
C TRP A 6 -15.17 -3.16 -11.27
N THR A 7 -14.83 -2.64 -12.46
CA THR A 7 -14.79 -3.38 -13.71
C THR A 7 -13.37 -3.40 -14.28
N ILE A 8 -12.89 -4.58 -14.66
CA ILE A 8 -11.56 -4.80 -15.21
C ILE A 8 -11.72 -5.24 -16.67
N ILE A 9 -11.05 -4.54 -17.58
CA ILE A 9 -11.09 -4.84 -19.02
C ILE A 9 -9.68 -5.23 -19.46
N ALA A 10 -9.53 -6.44 -19.98
CA ALA A 10 -8.31 -6.87 -20.65
C ALA A 10 -8.27 -6.25 -22.06
N GLN A 11 -7.17 -5.58 -22.38
CA GLN A 11 -6.93 -4.99 -23.70
C GLN A 11 -6.20 -5.97 -24.61
N ALA A 12 -6.29 -5.76 -25.93
CA ALA A 12 -5.65 -6.63 -26.93
C ALA A 12 -4.11 -6.66 -26.84
N ASN A 13 -3.49 -5.66 -26.22
CA ASN A 13 -2.05 -5.57 -25.96
C ASN A 13 -1.61 -6.29 -24.67
N GLY A 14 -2.53 -6.97 -23.97
CA GLY A 14 -2.26 -7.61 -22.68
C GLY A 14 -2.30 -6.67 -21.48
N ALA A 15 -2.58 -5.38 -21.67
CA ALA A 15 -2.78 -4.44 -20.57
C ALA A 15 -4.17 -4.60 -19.95
N PHE A 16 -4.33 -4.11 -18.71
CA PHE A 16 -5.61 -4.06 -18.03
C PHE A 16 -6.05 -2.61 -17.82
N THR A 17 -7.34 -2.33 -18.01
CA THR A 17 -7.96 -1.05 -17.65
C THR A 17 -8.96 -1.27 -16.53
N PHE A 18 -8.83 -0.50 -15.46
CA PHE A 18 -9.70 -0.56 -14.30
C PHE A 18 -10.68 0.60 -14.37
N HIS A 19 -11.96 0.31 -14.19
CA HIS A 19 -13.03 1.31 -14.14
C HIS A 19 -13.65 1.31 -12.75
N SER A 20 -13.82 2.51 -12.21
CA SER A 20 -14.56 2.72 -10.97
C SER A 20 -16.03 2.32 -11.12
N PRO A 21 -16.77 2.21 -10.01
CA PRO A 21 -18.20 1.86 -10.05
C PRO A 21 -19.08 2.85 -10.81
N VAL A 22 -18.59 4.08 -11.00
CA VAL A 22 -19.25 5.12 -11.81
C VAL A 22 -18.73 5.16 -13.26
N GLY A 23 -17.98 4.15 -13.69
CA GLY A 23 -17.50 3.98 -15.06
C GLY A 23 -16.28 4.83 -15.43
N LYS A 24 -15.64 5.52 -14.47
CA LYS A 24 -14.46 6.34 -14.75
C LYS A 24 -13.22 5.44 -14.82
N PRO A 25 -12.41 5.49 -15.90
CA PRO A 25 -11.17 4.75 -15.95
C PRO A 25 -10.16 5.30 -14.93
N LEU A 26 -9.47 4.40 -14.26
CA LEU A 26 -8.33 4.73 -13.43
C LEU A 26 -7.16 5.08 -14.33
N ALA A 27 -6.56 6.26 -14.11
CA ALA A 27 -5.37 6.66 -14.84
C ALA A 27 -4.23 5.69 -14.52
N GLN A 28 -3.46 5.31 -15.54
CA GLN A 28 -2.24 4.53 -15.30
C GLN A 28 -1.22 5.44 -14.62
N GLU A 29 -0.73 5.02 -13.46
CA GLU A 29 0.43 5.66 -12.86
C GLU A 29 1.67 5.35 -13.73
N PRO A 30 2.58 6.33 -13.89
CA PRO A 30 3.86 6.05 -14.53
C PRO A 30 4.60 4.95 -13.74
N PRO A 31 5.42 4.12 -14.41
CA PRO A 31 6.24 3.13 -13.75
C PRO A 31 7.04 3.77 -12.61
N ARG A 32 6.91 3.23 -11.40
CA ARG A 32 7.72 3.67 -10.27
C ARG A 32 9.16 3.25 -10.48
N GLU A 33 10.08 4.01 -9.89
CA GLU A 33 11.48 3.63 -9.85
C GLU A 33 11.61 2.23 -9.25
N ARG A 34 12.46 1.41 -9.88
CA ARG A 34 12.71 0.06 -9.41
C ARG A 34 13.55 0.14 -8.14
N ILE A 35 13.01 -0.37 -7.04
CA ILE A 35 13.73 -0.52 -5.78
C ILE A 35 14.21 -1.96 -5.67
N ASP A 36 15.50 -2.19 -5.82
CA ASP A 36 16.08 -3.55 -5.74
C ASP A 36 16.18 -4.07 -4.31
N ASN A 37 16.26 -3.18 -3.31
CA ASN A 37 16.26 -3.54 -1.89
C ASN A 37 15.36 -2.60 -1.09
N VAL A 38 14.15 -3.08 -0.81
CA VAL A 38 13.12 -2.31 -0.11
C VAL A 38 13.53 -1.89 1.31
N LEU A 39 14.33 -2.71 2.00
CA LEU A 39 14.76 -2.42 3.37
C LEU A 39 15.81 -1.31 3.40
N VAL A 40 16.76 -1.34 2.46
CA VAL A 40 17.77 -0.27 2.33
C VAL A 40 17.10 1.04 1.93
N TRP A 41 16.22 1.01 0.93
CA TRP A 41 15.49 2.20 0.51
C TRP A 41 14.67 2.81 1.65
N LEU A 42 13.94 1.98 2.42
CA LEU A 42 13.12 2.45 3.53
C LEU A 42 13.98 3.08 4.64
N HIS A 43 15.14 2.49 4.93
CA HIS A 43 16.06 3.02 5.92
C HIS A 43 16.61 4.40 5.51
N GLU A 44 17.08 4.54 4.27
CA GLU A 44 17.57 5.81 3.73
C GLU A 44 16.48 6.89 3.69
N TRP A 45 15.28 6.51 3.26
CA TRP A 45 14.11 7.39 3.22
C TRP A 45 13.74 7.93 4.61
N ALA A 46 13.84 7.07 5.63
CA ALA A 46 13.57 7.42 7.02
C ALA A 46 14.63 8.37 7.59
N GLN A 47 15.90 8.09 7.33
CA GLN A 47 17.00 8.98 7.71
C GLN A 47 16.85 10.38 7.09
N GLN A 48 16.52 10.46 5.79
CA GLN A 48 16.29 11.73 5.10
C GLN A 48 15.15 12.56 5.71
N ARG A 49 14.18 11.89 6.34
CA ARG A 49 13.01 12.54 6.97
C ARG A 49 13.14 12.68 8.48
N ASN A 50 14.29 12.33 9.05
CA ASN A 50 14.51 12.31 10.49
C ASN A 50 13.42 11.49 11.22
N LEU A 51 12.99 10.39 10.60
CA LEU A 51 12.06 9.44 11.18
C LEU A 51 12.86 8.37 11.90
N ASP A 52 12.59 8.24 13.20
CA ASP A 52 13.13 7.15 13.99
C ASP A 52 12.26 5.92 13.74
N LEU A 53 12.76 4.97 12.94
CA LEU A 53 12.12 3.69 12.64
C LEU A 53 12.94 2.54 13.24
N GLY A 54 13.50 2.74 14.42
CA GLY A 54 14.18 1.69 15.16
C GLY A 54 13.23 0.54 15.56
N PRO A 55 13.79 -0.60 16.01
CA PRO A 55 13.03 -1.79 16.38
C PRO A 55 11.96 -1.53 17.45
N GLU A 56 12.17 -0.53 18.30
CA GLU A 56 11.22 -0.07 19.31
C GLU A 56 9.96 0.59 18.72
N VAL A 57 10.05 1.16 17.52
CA VAL A 57 8.97 1.87 16.84
C VAL A 57 8.17 0.94 15.92
N ASN A 58 8.83 -0.11 15.41
CA ASN A 58 8.21 -1.17 14.63
C ASN A 58 7.85 -2.38 15.50
N THR A 59 7.19 -2.13 16.64
CA THR A 59 6.69 -3.21 17.49
C THR A 59 5.45 -3.80 16.83
N PRO A 60 5.49 -5.05 16.32
CA PRO A 60 4.32 -5.67 15.72
C PRO A 60 3.23 -5.75 16.80
N GLN A 61 2.13 -5.04 16.56
CA GLN A 61 0.98 -5.05 17.47
C GLN A 61 0.18 -6.36 17.32
N GLY A 62 0.26 -7.00 16.16
CA GLY A 62 -0.33 -8.32 15.92
C GLY A 62 0.64 -9.46 16.23
N ASP A 63 0.08 -10.66 16.44
CA ASP A 63 0.83 -11.89 16.73
C ASP A 63 1.65 -12.45 15.54
N GLY A 64 1.65 -11.74 14.41
CA GLY A 64 2.36 -12.10 13.19
C GLY A 64 1.76 -13.29 12.44
N THR A 65 0.66 -13.87 12.92
CA THR A 65 0.01 -15.03 12.29
C THR A 65 -1.18 -14.63 11.42
N THR A 66 -1.89 -13.56 11.80
CA THR A 66 -2.98 -12.97 11.02
C THR A 66 -2.96 -11.44 11.18
N PRO A 67 -3.12 -10.64 10.11
CA PRO A 67 -3.25 -9.20 10.26
C PRO A 67 -4.55 -8.88 11.02
N ASP A 68 -4.42 -8.39 12.25
CA ASP A 68 -5.54 -7.87 13.03
C ASP A 68 -5.82 -6.43 12.58
N TYR A 69 -6.70 -6.29 11.59
CA TYR A 69 -7.02 -5.00 11.01
C TYR A 69 -7.74 -4.06 11.99
N ASP A 70 -8.48 -4.60 12.96
CA ASP A 70 -9.15 -3.78 13.98
C ASP A 70 -8.12 -3.16 14.94
N LEU A 71 -7.08 -3.91 15.29
CA LEU A 71 -5.95 -3.42 16.08
C LEU A 71 -5.12 -2.36 15.32
N VAL A 72 -4.87 -2.57 14.02
CA VAL A 72 -4.14 -1.60 13.19
C VAL A 72 -4.93 -0.30 13.01
N VAL A 73 -6.24 -0.38 12.77
CA VAL A 73 -7.11 0.79 12.61
C VAL A 73 -7.25 1.56 13.92
N SER A 74 -7.42 0.86 15.04
CA SER A 74 -7.53 1.52 16.36
C SER A 74 -6.23 2.20 16.78
N GLY A 75 -5.06 1.62 16.48
CA GLY A 75 -3.76 2.25 16.70
C GLY A 75 -3.57 3.52 15.87
N LEU A 76 -3.97 3.50 14.60
CA LEU A 76 -3.89 4.67 13.71
C LEU A 76 -4.79 5.82 14.17
N LEU A 77 -6.01 5.51 14.63
CA LEU A 77 -6.97 6.52 15.12
C LEU A 77 -6.60 7.08 16.49
N SER A 78 -5.88 6.33 17.33
CA SER A 78 -5.45 6.77 18.66
C SER A 78 -4.20 7.65 18.64
N ALA A 79 -3.44 7.64 17.53
CA ALA A 79 -2.28 8.50 17.31
C ALA A 79 -2.63 9.86 16.68
N GLY A 80 -3.92 10.15 16.49
CA GLY A 80 -4.47 11.39 15.93
C GLY A 80 -4.81 12.44 16.98
#